data_AF-A0A7K0J9F9-F1
#
_entry.id   AF-A0A7K0J9F9-F1
#
_cell.length_a   1.000
_cell.length_b   1.000
_cell.length_c   1.000
_cell.angle_alpha   90.00
_cell.angle_beta   90.00
_cell.angle_gamma   90.00
#
_symmetry.space_group_name_H-M   'P 1'
#
loop_
_entity.id
_entity.type
_entity.pdbx_description
1 polymer ?
#
loop_
_entity_poly.entity_id
_entity_poly.type
_entity_poly.pdbx_seq_one_letter_code
_entity_poly.pdbx_strand_id
1 'polypeptide(L)'
;MKKTCLVTPLLVGAMLMPAALSTPSAHAVEPTATVSTATSAHALSASDARHTLQLLDARIASLQSMQKAFPGSDYSDQIRDLLKTAFDLRGLIETIAHGGIPFYDPATIMPRVKLVATTVDTIHTATTTLQNKVRPAHVELGLEVTKAVLLTINPASTAKELDAEASALKARLAKVSQYPDLTPNDVATIYVRANFGKTIWQVRANRDKYILGHKSAAVYKTLNGAITKAVGVKLDPKATVGKIQAARTDLLAAYQTALHAPDVKKTA
;
A
#
# COMPACT_ATOMS: atom_id res chain seq x y z
N MET A 1 42.27 26.70 20.24
CA MET A 1 42.05 28.15 20.02
C MET A 1 40.59 28.35 19.63
N LYS A 2 39.81 28.97 20.51
CA LYS A 2 38.39 29.29 20.30
C LYS A 2 38.29 30.50 19.37
N LYS A 3 37.43 30.46 18.35
CA LYS A 3 36.95 31.66 17.64
C LYS A 3 35.44 31.55 17.47
N THR A 4 34.76 32.17 18.44
CA THR A 4 33.36 32.57 18.43
C THR A 4 33.20 33.72 17.42
N CYS A 5 32.20 33.68 16.56
CA CYS A 5 31.78 34.84 15.79
C CYS A 5 30.31 35.13 16.10
N LEU A 6 30.08 36.28 16.73
CA LEU A 6 28.77 36.86 16.98
C LEU A 6 28.18 37.42 15.68
N VAL A 7 26.88 37.23 15.48
CA VAL A 7 26.09 37.94 14.48
C VAL A 7 25.12 38.88 15.21
N THR A 8 25.30 40.17 15.00
CA THR A 8 24.44 41.27 15.47
C THR A 8 23.27 41.47 14.50
N PRO A 9 22.03 41.73 14.95
CA PRO A 9 20.90 42.00 14.06
C PRO A 9 20.87 43.49 13.66
N LEU A 10 20.60 43.77 12.38
CA LEU A 10 20.43 45.12 11.85
C LEU A 10 18.95 45.53 11.97
N LEU A 11 18.65 46.47 12.86
CA LEU A 11 17.41 47.24 12.88
C LEU A 11 17.47 48.28 11.75
N VAL A 12 16.46 48.32 10.88
CA VAL A 12 16.16 49.49 10.05
C VAL A 12 14.71 49.86 10.29
N GLY A 13 14.52 50.95 11.02
CA GLY A 13 13.26 51.68 11.11
C GLY A 13 13.47 53.13 10.67
N ALA A 14 12.40 53.69 10.09
CA ALA A 14 12.04 55.11 9.96
C ALA A 14 11.70 55.48 8.50
N MET A 15 10.42 55.80 8.24
CA MET A 15 9.96 57.20 8.32
C MET A 15 8.43 57.28 8.13
N LEU A 16 7.79 57.94 9.10
CA LEU A 16 6.48 58.58 8.99
C LEU A 16 6.60 59.91 8.23
N MET A 17 5.53 60.35 7.55
CA MET A 17 4.86 61.66 7.74
C MET A 17 3.72 61.88 6.68
N PRO A 18 2.76 62.82 6.87
CA PRO A 18 1.33 62.46 6.96
C PRO A 18 0.34 63.21 6.02
N ALA A 19 -0.93 62.78 6.15
CA ALA A 19 -2.20 63.53 6.06
C ALA A 19 -2.78 63.98 4.70
N ALA A 20 -3.96 63.41 4.38
CA ALA A 20 -5.13 64.20 4.02
C ALA A 20 -6.41 63.51 4.53
N LEU A 21 -7.12 64.22 5.41
CA LEU A 21 -8.42 63.88 5.97
C LEU A 21 -9.52 64.16 4.95
N SER A 22 -10.45 63.23 4.77
CA SER A 22 -11.82 63.53 4.30
C SER A 22 -12.82 62.72 5.14
N THR A 23 -13.66 63.45 5.88
CA THR A 23 -14.76 63.01 6.74
C THR A 23 -16.02 62.64 5.94
N PRO A 24 -17.07 62.04 6.57
CA PRO A 24 -17.91 61.01 5.96
C PRO A 24 -19.17 61.56 5.29
N SER A 25 -19.67 60.84 4.28
CA SER A 25 -21.07 60.93 3.86
C SER A 25 -21.85 59.76 4.44
N ALA A 26 -22.82 60.08 5.29
CA ALA A 26 -23.86 59.18 5.75
C ALA A 26 -25.00 59.09 4.71
N HIS A 27 -25.73 57.98 4.79
CA HIS A 27 -26.92 57.56 4.00
C HIS A 27 -26.57 56.88 2.66
N ALA A 28 -27.06 55.68 2.34
CA ALA A 28 -28.29 55.01 2.75
C ALA A 28 -28.08 53.53 3.09
N VAL A 29 -28.89 53.05 4.03
CA VAL A 29 -29.13 51.62 4.27
C VAL A 29 -30.03 51.14 3.14
N GLU A 30 -29.52 50.25 2.30
CA GLU A 30 -30.32 49.44 1.38
C GLU A 30 -29.96 47.96 1.54
N PRO A 31 -30.92 47.07 1.25
CA PRO A 31 -31.31 45.98 2.13
C PRO A 31 -30.40 44.76 2.04
N THR A 32 -30.32 44.08 3.17
CA THR A 32 -30.04 42.65 3.35
C THR A 32 -29.52 41.96 2.10
N ALA A 33 -28.19 41.91 1.97
CA ALA A 33 -27.53 40.93 1.13
C ALA A 33 -28.08 39.57 1.57
N THR A 34 -28.96 39.02 0.74
CA THR A 34 -29.38 37.63 0.81
C THR A 34 -28.11 36.82 0.97
N VAL A 35 -27.97 36.18 2.13
CA VAL A 35 -27.06 35.07 2.33
C VAL A 35 -27.39 34.11 1.20
N SER A 36 -26.60 34.12 0.14
CA SER A 36 -26.53 33.02 -0.78
C SER A 36 -26.03 31.86 0.06
N THR A 37 -26.99 31.10 0.59
CA THR A 37 -26.81 29.74 1.01
C THR A 37 -26.22 29.01 -0.20
N ALA A 38 -24.90 28.99 -0.29
CA ALA A 38 -24.15 28.02 -1.07
C ALA A 38 -24.33 26.65 -0.41
N THR A 39 -25.58 26.20 -0.34
CA THR A 39 -25.96 24.86 0.09
C THR A 39 -26.06 24.01 -1.16
N SER A 40 -24.91 23.56 -1.64
CA SER A 40 -24.72 22.22 -2.20
C SER A 40 -23.24 22.02 -2.48
N ALA A 41 -22.46 21.83 -1.42
CA ALA A 41 -21.33 20.91 -1.53
C ALA A 41 -21.89 19.63 -2.16
N HIS A 42 -21.38 19.25 -3.34
CA HIS A 42 -21.81 18.10 -4.13
C HIS A 42 -22.21 16.91 -3.23
N ALA A 43 -23.50 16.71 -3.05
CA ALA A 43 -23.99 15.50 -2.39
C ALA A 43 -23.60 14.33 -3.30
N LEU A 44 -22.83 13.38 -2.77
CA LEU A 44 -22.51 12.14 -3.48
C LEU A 44 -23.83 11.53 -3.99
N SER A 45 -23.96 11.33 -5.29
CA SER A 45 -25.15 10.68 -5.81
C SER A 45 -25.23 9.23 -5.31
N ALA A 46 -26.43 8.65 -5.24
CA ALA A 46 -26.59 7.26 -4.83
C ALA A 46 -25.84 6.27 -5.75
N SER A 47 -25.66 6.60 -7.04
CA SER A 47 -24.81 5.84 -7.96
C SER A 47 -23.32 5.97 -7.64
N ASP A 48 -22.85 7.19 -7.36
CA ASP A 48 -21.45 7.43 -7.01
C ASP A 48 -21.09 6.76 -5.69
N ALA A 49 -22.00 6.78 -4.71
CA ALA A 49 -21.85 6.07 -3.45
C ALA A 49 -21.71 4.56 -3.68
N ARG A 50 -22.58 3.93 -4.48
CA ARG A 50 -22.50 2.50 -4.79
C ARG A 50 -21.20 2.12 -5.49
N HIS A 51 -20.79 2.87 -6.50
CA HIS A 51 -19.54 2.61 -7.21
C HIS A 51 -18.33 2.75 -6.28
N THR A 52 -18.35 3.75 -5.40
CA THR A 52 -17.29 3.99 -4.41
C THR A 52 -17.20 2.87 -3.37
N LEU A 53 -18.34 2.35 -2.92
CA LEU A 53 -18.39 1.19 -2.02
C LEU A 53 -17.80 -0.06 -2.68
N GLN A 54 -18.17 -0.35 -3.94
CA GLN A 54 -17.60 -1.48 -4.68
C GLN A 54 -16.08 -1.36 -4.84
N LEU A 55 -15.58 -0.15 -5.11
CA LEU A 55 -14.15 0.11 -5.17
C LEU A 55 -13.47 -0.18 -3.82
N LEU A 56 -14.03 0.31 -2.70
CA LEU A 56 -13.50 0.06 -1.36
C LEU A 56 -13.52 -1.42 -1.00
N ASP A 57 -14.62 -2.14 -1.30
CA ASP A 57 -14.73 -3.58 -1.03
C ASP A 57 -13.65 -4.37 -1.79
N ALA A 58 -13.40 -4.03 -3.06
CA ALA A 58 -12.32 -4.62 -3.84
C ALA A 58 -10.93 -4.33 -3.25
N ARG A 59 -10.71 -3.11 -2.74
CA ARG A 59 -9.44 -2.71 -2.10
C ARG A 59 -9.24 -3.35 -0.72
N ILE A 60 -10.30 -3.52 0.06
CA ILE A 60 -10.30 -4.29 1.32
C ILE A 60 -9.90 -5.75 1.04
N ALA A 61 -10.51 -6.39 0.04
CA ALA A 61 -10.17 -7.76 -0.34
C ALA A 61 -8.68 -7.88 -0.76
N SER A 62 -8.17 -6.90 -1.51
CA SER A 62 -6.75 -6.83 -1.88
C SER A 62 -5.84 -6.71 -0.65
N LEU A 63 -6.15 -5.80 0.27
CA LEU A 63 -5.41 -5.61 1.52
C LEU A 63 -5.39 -6.88 2.38
N GLN A 64 -6.52 -7.57 2.55
CA GLN A 64 -6.61 -8.84 3.27
C GLN A 64 -5.76 -9.94 2.61
N SER A 65 -5.74 -9.99 1.28
CA SER A 65 -4.88 -10.92 0.53
C SER A 65 -3.39 -10.62 0.74
N MET A 66 -3.00 -9.34 0.67
CA MET A 66 -1.62 -8.90 0.89
C MET A 66 -1.15 -9.17 2.33
N GLN A 67 -2.00 -8.93 3.34
CA GLN A 67 -1.71 -9.22 4.74
C GLN A 67 -1.35 -10.70 4.96
N LYS A 68 -2.08 -11.61 4.30
CA LYS A 68 -1.82 -13.06 4.38
C LYS A 68 -0.57 -13.47 3.59
N ALA A 69 -0.32 -12.83 2.45
CA ALA A 69 0.76 -13.21 1.55
C ALA A 69 2.15 -12.72 2.03
N PHE A 70 2.21 -11.62 2.78
CA PHE A 70 3.45 -10.98 3.20
C PHE A 70 3.44 -10.65 4.71
N PRO A 71 3.34 -11.66 5.59
CA PRO A 71 3.40 -11.43 7.03
C PRO A 71 4.78 -10.87 7.43
N GLY A 72 4.80 -9.75 8.17
CA GLY A 72 6.02 -9.10 8.64
C GLY A 72 6.76 -8.27 7.57
N SER A 73 6.09 -7.89 6.49
CA SER A 73 6.65 -6.96 5.50
C SER A 73 6.77 -5.55 6.04
N ASP A 74 7.58 -4.71 5.37
CA ASP A 74 7.69 -3.26 5.66
C ASP A 74 6.35 -2.50 5.53
N TYR A 75 5.30 -3.15 5.01
CA TYR A 75 3.95 -2.60 4.82
C TYR A 75 2.92 -3.16 5.80
N SER A 76 3.27 -4.08 6.71
CA SER A 76 2.28 -4.82 7.49
C SER A 76 1.44 -3.94 8.42
N ASP A 77 2.03 -2.91 9.02
CA ASP A 77 1.31 -1.97 9.88
C ASP A 77 0.44 -1.03 9.03
N GLN A 78 0.96 -0.55 7.91
CA GLN A 78 0.25 0.31 6.97
C GLN A 78 -0.94 -0.42 6.34
N ILE A 79 -0.82 -1.72 6.04
CA ILE A 79 -1.94 -2.55 5.56
C ILE A 79 -3.04 -2.64 6.62
N ARG A 80 -2.68 -2.80 7.89
CA ARG A 80 -3.64 -2.86 9.01
C ARG A 80 -4.38 -1.54 9.18
N ASP A 81 -3.65 -0.43 9.15
CA ASP A 81 -4.22 0.91 9.28
C ASP A 81 -5.11 1.24 8.09
N LEU A 82 -4.67 0.94 6.86
CA LEU A 82 -5.49 1.10 5.65
C LEU A 82 -6.76 0.25 5.67
N LEU A 83 -6.71 -0.98 6.21
CA LEU A 83 -7.91 -1.80 6.37
C LEU A 83 -8.92 -1.10 7.27
N LYS A 84 -8.47 -0.60 8.43
CA LYS A 84 -9.32 0.16 9.35
C LYS A 84 -9.90 1.40 8.66
N THR A 85 -9.05 2.20 8.01
CA THR A 85 -9.50 3.41 7.30
C THR A 85 -10.47 3.11 6.16
N ALA A 86 -10.26 2.04 5.40
CA ALA A 86 -11.15 1.65 4.32
C ALA A 86 -12.54 1.24 4.86
N PHE A 87 -12.60 0.53 6.00
CA PHE A 87 -13.87 0.23 6.67
C PHE A 87 -14.55 1.49 7.23
N ASP A 88 -13.78 2.42 7.84
CA ASP A 88 -14.32 3.68 8.34
C ASP A 88 -14.91 4.53 7.19
N LEU A 89 -14.20 4.63 6.06
CA LEU A 89 -14.68 5.34 4.86
C LEU A 89 -15.93 4.67 4.27
N ARG A 90 -15.98 3.33 4.27
CA ARG A 90 -17.16 2.56 3.83
C ARG A 90 -18.38 2.93 4.67
N GLY A 91 -18.24 2.93 6.00
CA GLY A 91 -19.31 3.32 6.93
C GLY A 91 -19.74 4.78 6.78
N LEU A 92 -18.81 5.69 6.49
CA LEU A 92 -19.12 7.10 6.23
C LEU A 92 -19.87 7.31 4.92
N ILE A 93 -19.49 6.61 3.84
CA ILE A 93 -20.22 6.66 2.57
C ILE A 93 -21.63 6.08 2.74
N GLU A 94 -21.79 4.99 3.50
CA GLU A 94 -23.11 4.46 3.86
C GLU A 94 -23.90 5.49 4.68
N THR A 95 -23.29 6.17 5.64
CA THR A 95 -23.95 7.22 6.43
C THR A 95 -24.47 8.35 5.54
N ILE A 96 -23.66 8.84 4.61
CA ILE A 96 -24.05 9.88 3.65
C ILE A 96 -25.17 9.41 2.73
N ALA A 97 -25.08 8.17 2.23
CA ALA A 97 -26.11 7.59 1.36
C ALA A 97 -27.49 7.50 2.04
N HIS A 98 -27.53 7.48 3.38
CA HIS A 98 -28.76 7.48 4.18
C HIS A 98 -29.08 8.84 4.82
N GLY A 99 -28.39 9.92 4.42
CA GLY A 99 -28.68 11.30 4.87
C GLY A 99 -28.05 11.71 6.21
N GLY A 100 -27.08 10.96 6.73
CA GLY A 100 -26.34 11.31 7.95
C GLY A 100 -25.18 12.29 7.73
N ILE A 101 -24.70 12.89 8.82
CA ILE A 101 -23.56 13.84 8.81
C ILE A 101 -22.25 13.06 9.04
N PRO A 102 -21.27 13.11 8.13
CA PRO A 102 -20.00 12.40 8.28
C PRO A 102 -19.06 13.06 9.30
N PHE A 103 -18.15 12.25 9.87
CA PHE A 103 -17.08 12.72 10.79
C PHE A 103 -16.00 13.56 10.07
N TYR A 104 -15.70 13.24 8.80
CA TYR A 104 -14.81 14.04 7.97
C TYR A 104 -15.60 15.13 7.24
N ASP A 105 -14.91 16.22 6.87
CA ASP A 105 -15.43 17.18 5.91
C ASP A 105 -15.88 16.43 4.62
N PRO A 106 -17.15 16.56 4.20
CA PRO A 106 -17.68 15.93 2.98
C PRO A 106 -16.78 16.12 1.75
N ALA A 107 -16.14 17.29 1.61
CA ALA A 107 -15.26 17.59 0.48
C ALA A 107 -13.99 16.71 0.45
N THR A 108 -13.60 16.13 1.59
CA THR A 108 -12.38 15.31 1.71
C THR A 108 -12.62 13.82 1.50
N ILE A 109 -13.87 13.36 1.47
CA ILE A 109 -14.19 11.93 1.43
C ILE A 109 -13.71 11.28 0.13
N MET A 110 -14.01 11.88 -1.01
CA MET A 110 -13.55 11.35 -2.30
C MET A 110 -12.02 11.41 -2.47
N PRO A 111 -11.34 12.51 -2.10
CA PRO A 111 -9.87 12.52 -2.01
C PRO A 111 -9.28 11.43 -1.11
N ARG A 112 -9.89 11.14 0.05
CA ARG A 112 -9.45 10.04 0.94
C ARG A 112 -9.63 8.68 0.28
N VAL A 113 -10.78 8.41 -0.35
CA VAL A 113 -11.01 7.17 -1.12
C VAL A 113 -9.97 7.02 -2.22
N LYS A 114 -9.71 8.07 -2.99
CA LYS A 114 -8.70 8.06 -4.06
C LYS A 114 -7.30 7.76 -3.51
N LEU A 115 -6.94 8.35 -2.37
CA LEU A 115 -5.66 8.10 -1.72
C LEU A 115 -5.55 6.66 -1.21
N VAL A 116 -6.61 6.11 -0.60
CA VAL A 116 -6.67 4.68 -0.23
C VAL A 116 -6.47 3.79 -1.46
N ALA A 117 -7.24 4.01 -2.53
CA ALA A 117 -7.14 3.21 -3.74
C ALA A 117 -5.72 3.27 -4.34
N THR A 118 -5.14 4.46 -4.43
CA THR A 118 -3.76 4.67 -4.92
C THR A 118 -2.73 3.98 -4.03
N THR A 119 -2.92 4.03 -2.71
CA THR A 119 -2.00 3.41 -1.76
C THR A 119 -2.06 1.89 -1.84
N VAL A 120 -3.25 1.30 -1.94
CA VAL A 120 -3.43 -0.15 -2.12
C VAL A 120 -2.82 -0.61 -3.44
N ASP A 121 -3.06 0.11 -4.54
CA ASP A 121 -2.48 -0.23 -5.85
C ASP A 121 -0.94 -0.15 -5.80
N THR A 122 -0.40 0.84 -5.09
CA THR A 122 1.04 0.99 -4.89
C THR A 122 1.65 -0.17 -4.09
N ILE A 123 1.04 -0.55 -2.96
CA ILE A 123 1.49 -1.70 -2.16
C ILE A 123 1.37 -2.99 -2.99
N HIS A 124 0.32 -3.14 -3.79
CA HIS A 124 0.15 -4.27 -4.67
C HIS A 124 1.31 -4.36 -5.68
N THR A 125 1.61 -3.28 -6.41
CA THR A 125 2.76 -3.23 -7.34
C THR A 125 4.09 -3.48 -6.63
N ALA A 126 4.29 -2.88 -5.46
CA ALA A 126 5.52 -3.08 -4.66
C ALA A 126 5.73 -4.56 -4.29
N THR A 127 4.66 -5.25 -3.94
CA THR A 127 4.70 -6.64 -3.48
C THR A 127 4.54 -7.67 -4.61
N THR A 128 4.27 -7.25 -5.85
CA THR A 128 4.08 -8.14 -7.01
C THR A 128 5.12 -7.92 -8.11
N THR A 129 5.32 -6.68 -8.54
CA THR A 129 6.21 -6.30 -9.65
C THR A 129 7.60 -5.96 -9.18
N LEU A 130 7.74 -5.28 -8.03
CA LEU A 130 9.04 -4.81 -7.54
C LEU A 130 9.76 -5.82 -6.62
N GLN A 131 9.32 -7.08 -6.57
CA GLN A 131 9.84 -8.08 -5.61
C GLN A 131 11.35 -8.31 -5.70
N ASN A 132 11.94 -8.11 -6.87
CA ASN A 132 13.37 -8.29 -7.12
C ASN A 132 14.16 -7.00 -7.00
N LYS A 133 13.55 -5.87 -6.66
CA LYS A 133 14.26 -4.60 -6.48
C LYS A 133 15.07 -4.62 -5.20
N VAL A 134 16.15 -3.83 -5.20
CA VAL A 134 16.97 -3.61 -4.01
C VAL A 134 16.14 -3.05 -2.85
N ARG A 135 16.51 -3.39 -1.61
CA ARG A 135 15.81 -2.94 -0.39
C ARG A 135 15.52 -1.43 -0.34
N PRO A 136 16.41 -0.51 -0.76
CA PRO A 136 16.11 0.92 -0.80
C PRO A 136 14.84 1.29 -1.58
N ALA A 137 14.49 0.56 -2.65
CA ALA A 137 13.26 0.79 -3.40
C ALA A 137 12.02 0.61 -2.51
N HIS A 138 12.02 -0.43 -1.69
CA HIS A 138 10.91 -0.74 -0.79
C HIS A 138 10.89 0.15 0.45
N VAL A 139 12.04 0.55 0.97
CA VAL A 139 12.12 1.48 2.12
C VAL A 139 11.60 2.86 1.73
N GLU A 140 12.04 3.39 0.58
CA GLU A 140 11.60 4.71 0.12
C GLU A 140 10.11 4.72 -0.21
N LEU A 141 9.61 3.69 -0.89
CA LEU A 141 8.19 3.56 -1.18
C LEU A 141 7.36 3.31 0.09
N GLY A 142 7.88 2.53 1.05
CA GLY A 142 7.28 2.30 2.36
C GLY A 142 7.08 3.57 3.16
N LEU A 143 8.05 4.49 3.13
CA LEU A 143 7.93 5.79 3.78
C LEU A 143 6.82 6.65 3.17
N GLU A 144 6.73 6.71 1.85
CA GLU A 144 5.67 7.46 1.16
C GLU A 144 4.30 6.82 1.40
N VAL A 145 4.22 5.48 1.41
CA VAL A 145 2.99 4.76 1.81
C VAL A 145 2.59 5.13 3.24
N THR A 146 3.52 5.16 4.20
CA THR A 146 3.22 5.58 5.58
C THR A 146 2.65 7.00 5.62
N LYS A 147 3.23 7.94 4.88
CA LYS A 147 2.74 9.32 4.80
C LYS A 147 1.33 9.39 4.21
N ALA A 148 1.06 8.66 3.13
CA ALA A 148 -0.26 8.54 2.54
C ALA A 148 -1.32 8.02 3.53
N VAL A 149 -0.98 6.99 4.32
CA VAL A 149 -1.87 6.48 5.38
C VAL A 149 -2.14 7.55 6.43
N LEU A 150 -1.10 8.22 6.94
CA LEU A 150 -1.24 9.26 7.96
C LEU A 150 -2.14 10.42 7.49
N LEU A 151 -1.99 10.87 6.24
CA LEU A 151 -2.87 11.89 5.67
C LEU A 151 -4.31 11.40 5.52
N THR A 152 -4.50 10.14 5.12
CA THR A 152 -5.84 9.55 4.95
C THR A 152 -6.59 9.42 6.27
N ILE A 153 -5.93 9.15 7.38
CA ILE A 153 -6.57 9.05 8.71
C ILE A 153 -6.73 10.40 9.42
N ASN A 154 -5.90 11.39 9.08
CA ASN A 154 -5.93 12.68 9.77
C ASN A 154 -7.18 13.46 9.36
N PRO A 155 -8.12 13.77 10.29
CA PRO A 155 -9.34 14.50 9.97
C PRO A 155 -9.08 15.93 9.50
N ALA A 156 -7.94 16.52 9.87
CA ALA A 156 -7.57 17.88 9.47
C ALA A 156 -6.96 17.96 8.06
N SER A 157 -6.68 16.83 7.40
CA SER A 157 -6.15 16.82 6.04
C SER A 157 -7.13 17.44 5.06
N THR A 158 -6.62 18.35 4.23
CA THR A 158 -7.39 19.01 3.17
C THR A 158 -7.46 18.15 1.92
N ALA A 159 -8.47 18.40 1.07
CA ALA A 159 -8.60 17.74 -0.24
C ALA A 159 -7.33 17.91 -1.10
N LYS A 160 -6.73 19.11 -1.06
CA LYS A 160 -5.50 19.43 -1.80
C LYS A 160 -4.30 18.61 -1.33
N GLU A 161 -4.11 18.43 -0.02
CA GLU A 161 -3.03 17.61 0.53
C GLU A 161 -3.20 16.14 0.14
N LEU A 162 -4.43 15.61 0.22
CA LEU A 162 -4.74 14.24 -0.15
C LEU A 162 -4.47 13.96 -1.64
N ASP A 163 -4.87 14.89 -2.53
CA ASP A 163 -4.62 14.78 -3.96
C ASP A 163 -3.14 14.95 -4.34
N ALA A 164 -2.45 15.87 -3.67
CA ALA A 164 -1.01 16.05 -3.85
C ALA A 164 -0.24 14.78 -3.44
N GLU A 165 -0.63 14.16 -2.33
CA GLU A 165 -0.03 12.91 -1.86
C GLU A 165 -0.30 11.74 -2.81
N ALA A 166 -1.51 11.63 -3.36
CA ALA A 166 -1.83 10.60 -4.35
C ALA A 166 -0.91 10.72 -5.60
N SER A 167 -0.60 11.96 -6.01
CA SER A 167 0.35 12.23 -7.10
C SER A 167 1.80 11.92 -6.69
N ALA A 168 2.20 12.31 -5.47
CA ALA A 168 3.54 12.04 -4.94
C ALA A 168 3.82 10.54 -4.84
N LEU A 169 2.83 9.75 -4.39
CA LEU A 169 2.96 8.30 -4.27
C LEU A 169 3.14 7.61 -5.62
N LYS A 170 2.41 8.05 -6.66
CA LYS A 170 2.59 7.57 -8.04
C LYS A 170 3.97 7.93 -8.60
N ALA A 171 4.42 9.17 -8.37
CA ALA A 171 5.75 9.61 -8.78
C ALA A 171 6.85 8.82 -8.07
N ARG A 172 6.67 8.53 -6.77
CA ARG A 172 7.58 7.70 -6.00
C ARG A 172 7.65 6.28 -6.54
N LEU A 173 6.50 5.67 -6.82
CA LEU A 173 6.42 4.34 -7.42
C LEU A 173 7.17 4.29 -8.76
N ALA A 174 6.97 5.28 -9.64
CA ALA A 174 7.67 5.38 -10.91
C ALA A 174 9.19 5.49 -10.72
N LYS A 175 9.64 6.32 -9.76
CA LYS A 175 11.06 6.48 -9.43
C LYS A 175 11.68 5.16 -8.96
N VAL A 176 11.11 4.52 -7.93
CA VAL A 176 11.68 3.30 -7.35
C VAL A 176 11.62 2.10 -8.31
N SER A 177 10.72 2.13 -9.30
CA SER A 177 10.66 1.12 -10.36
C SER A 177 11.92 1.12 -11.24
N GLN A 178 12.65 2.24 -11.30
CA GLN A 178 13.91 2.37 -12.03
C GLN A 178 15.13 1.94 -11.20
N TYR A 179 14.96 1.56 -9.94
CA TYR A 179 16.08 1.14 -9.10
C TYR A 179 16.65 -0.19 -9.61
N PRO A 180 17.93 -0.49 -9.36
CA PRO A 180 18.52 -1.76 -9.79
C PRO A 180 17.79 -2.95 -9.16
N ASP A 181 17.78 -4.06 -9.89
CA ASP A 181 17.36 -5.34 -9.34
C ASP A 181 18.49 -5.96 -8.51
N LEU A 182 18.11 -6.87 -7.62
CA LEU A 182 19.03 -7.69 -6.85
C LEU A 182 19.83 -8.61 -7.77
N THR A 183 21.11 -8.76 -7.47
CA THR A 183 21.99 -9.72 -8.11
C THR A 183 21.86 -11.10 -7.44
N PRO A 184 22.31 -12.19 -8.10
CA PRO A 184 22.31 -13.53 -7.49
C PRO A 184 23.12 -13.65 -6.19
N ASN A 185 24.07 -12.74 -5.96
CA ASN A 185 24.94 -12.74 -4.78
C ASN A 185 24.36 -11.94 -3.62
N ASP A 186 23.36 -11.08 -3.86
CA ASP A 186 22.73 -10.30 -2.82
C ASP A 186 21.90 -11.19 -1.89
N VAL A 187 21.83 -10.81 -0.62
CA VAL A 187 20.96 -11.47 0.36
C VAL A 187 19.50 -11.28 -0.07
N ALA A 188 18.75 -12.37 -0.13
CA ALA A 188 17.35 -12.35 -0.57
C ALA A 188 16.49 -11.53 0.40
N THR A 189 15.78 -10.54 -0.14
CA THR A 189 14.83 -9.72 0.61
C THR A 189 13.61 -10.53 1.04
N ILE A 190 12.80 -9.98 1.95
CA ILE A 190 11.54 -10.59 2.38
C ILE A 190 10.59 -10.84 1.19
N TYR A 191 10.61 -9.97 0.17
CA TYR A 191 9.76 -10.07 -1.02
C TYR A 191 10.14 -11.26 -1.90
N VAL A 192 11.45 -11.46 -2.17
CA VAL A 192 11.97 -12.63 -2.89
C VAL A 192 11.61 -13.92 -2.14
N ARG A 193 11.78 -13.94 -0.81
CA ARG A 193 11.46 -15.08 0.06
C ARG A 193 9.96 -15.38 0.10
N ALA A 194 9.12 -14.35 0.12
CA ALA A 194 7.67 -14.49 0.09
C ALA A 194 7.20 -15.09 -1.25
N ASN A 195 7.76 -14.63 -2.38
CA ASN A 195 7.47 -15.20 -3.69
C ASN A 195 7.86 -16.69 -3.74
N PHE A 196 9.04 -17.06 -3.25
CA PHE A 196 9.43 -18.47 -3.17
C PHE A 196 8.52 -19.29 -2.24
N GLY A 197 8.08 -18.69 -1.13
CA GLY A 197 7.07 -19.28 -0.25
C GLY A 197 5.77 -19.64 -0.97
N LYS A 198 5.32 -18.83 -1.93
CA LYS A 198 4.15 -19.15 -2.76
C LYS A 198 4.38 -20.39 -3.62
N THR A 199 5.56 -20.53 -4.22
CA THR A 199 5.93 -21.74 -4.98
C THR A 199 5.91 -23.00 -4.11
N ILE A 200 6.46 -22.92 -2.89
CA ILE A 200 6.43 -24.05 -1.95
C ILE A 200 4.99 -24.47 -1.63
N TRP A 201 4.11 -23.49 -1.35
CA TRP A 201 2.70 -23.76 -1.09
C TRP A 201 1.98 -24.36 -2.30
N GLN A 202 2.24 -23.86 -3.51
CA GLN A 202 1.68 -24.41 -4.73
C GLN A 202 2.09 -25.87 -4.94
N VAL A 203 3.37 -26.19 -4.71
CA VAL A 203 3.86 -27.59 -4.81
C VAL A 203 3.22 -28.48 -3.75
N ARG A 204 2.98 -28.00 -2.52
CA ARG A 204 2.25 -28.75 -1.49
C ARG A 204 0.81 -29.04 -1.92
N ALA A 205 0.08 -28.02 -2.38
CA ALA A 205 -1.29 -28.19 -2.87
C ALA A 205 -1.35 -29.19 -4.04
N ASN A 206 -0.41 -29.07 -4.98
CA ASN A 206 -0.32 -29.98 -6.12
C ASN A 206 0.10 -31.40 -5.72
N ARG A 207 1.00 -31.55 -4.75
CA ARG A 207 1.34 -32.87 -4.18
C ARG A 207 0.10 -33.54 -3.60
N ASP A 208 -0.70 -32.81 -2.82
CA ASP A 208 -1.88 -33.37 -2.17
C ASP A 208 -2.97 -33.72 -3.19
N LYS A 209 -3.05 -32.97 -4.29
CA LYS A 209 -4.03 -33.21 -5.36
C LYS A 209 -3.63 -34.31 -6.34
N TYR A 210 -2.35 -34.42 -6.70
CA TYR A 210 -1.91 -35.23 -7.84
C TYR A 210 -0.95 -36.37 -7.48
N ILE A 211 -0.36 -36.35 -6.28
CA ILE A 211 0.66 -37.33 -5.86
C ILE A 211 0.13 -38.20 -4.74
N LEU A 212 -0.48 -37.60 -3.72
CA LEU A 212 -1.04 -38.31 -2.58
C LEU A 212 -2.12 -39.31 -3.03
N GLY A 213 -1.96 -40.59 -2.68
CA GLY A 213 -2.90 -41.66 -3.06
C GLY A 213 -2.85 -42.10 -4.52
N HIS A 214 -2.08 -41.40 -5.37
CA HIS A 214 -1.90 -41.74 -6.79
C HIS A 214 -0.53 -42.36 -7.06
N LYS A 215 0.54 -41.81 -6.46
CA LYS A 215 1.92 -42.28 -6.61
C LYS A 215 2.39 -43.07 -5.40
N SER A 216 3.51 -43.79 -5.55
CA SER A 216 4.06 -44.60 -4.46
C SER A 216 4.47 -43.75 -3.25
N ALA A 217 4.43 -44.36 -2.06
CA ALA A 217 4.86 -43.69 -0.82
C ALA A 217 6.32 -43.21 -0.89
N ALA A 218 7.19 -43.92 -1.63
CA ALA A 218 8.58 -43.52 -1.86
C ALA A 218 8.66 -42.22 -2.68
N VAL A 219 7.88 -42.10 -3.77
CA VAL A 219 7.80 -40.89 -4.59
C VAL A 219 7.31 -39.70 -3.76
N TYR A 220 6.24 -39.91 -2.99
CA TYR A 220 5.71 -38.89 -2.07
C TYR A 220 6.76 -38.44 -1.05
N LYS A 221 7.47 -39.39 -0.41
CA LYS A 221 8.51 -39.11 0.58
C LYS A 221 9.67 -38.31 -0.01
N THR A 222 10.12 -38.65 -1.22
CA THR A 222 11.18 -37.93 -1.94
C THR A 222 10.78 -36.49 -2.22
N LEU A 223 9.57 -36.25 -2.73
CA LEU A 223 9.06 -34.90 -2.95
C LEU A 223 8.95 -34.12 -1.64
N ASN A 224 8.51 -34.76 -0.55
CA ASN A 224 8.42 -34.12 0.76
C ASN A 224 9.81 -33.72 1.30
N GLY A 225 10.85 -34.52 1.03
CA GLY A 225 12.24 -34.15 1.32
C GLY A 225 12.69 -32.89 0.58
N ALA A 226 12.36 -32.78 -0.72
CA ALA A 226 12.64 -31.59 -1.51
C ALA A 226 11.90 -30.34 -0.99
N ILE A 227 10.63 -30.49 -0.60
CA ILE A 227 9.85 -29.42 0.05
C ILE A 227 10.52 -28.95 1.34
N THR A 228 10.97 -29.88 2.20
CA THR A 228 11.65 -29.53 3.46
C THR A 228 12.96 -28.79 3.21
N LYS A 229 13.77 -29.24 2.24
CA LYS A 229 15.01 -28.54 1.84
C LYS A 229 14.71 -27.11 1.36
N ALA A 230 13.70 -26.95 0.50
CA ALA A 230 13.26 -25.64 0.01
C ALA A 230 12.81 -24.71 1.14
N VAL A 231 12.07 -25.22 2.13
CA VAL A 231 11.70 -24.46 3.33
C VAL A 231 12.93 -24.02 4.13
N GLY A 232 13.91 -24.90 4.29
CA GLY A 232 15.18 -24.57 4.95
C GLY A 232 15.89 -23.39 4.30
N VAL A 233 16.01 -23.38 2.96
CA VAL A 233 16.61 -22.26 2.21
C VAL A 233 15.79 -20.97 2.37
N LYS A 234 14.45 -21.05 2.37
CA LYS A 234 13.59 -19.88 2.59
C LYS A 234 13.80 -19.26 3.97
N LEU A 235 14.01 -20.08 5.00
CA LEU A 235 14.17 -19.63 6.39
C LEU A 235 15.59 -19.16 6.72
N ASP A 236 16.61 -19.55 5.94
CA ASP A 236 18.00 -19.10 6.15
C ASP A 236 18.13 -17.58 5.92
N PRO A 237 18.36 -16.75 6.96
CA PRO A 237 18.42 -15.29 6.82
C PRO A 237 19.58 -14.81 5.93
N LYS A 238 20.58 -15.67 5.66
CA LYS A 238 21.73 -15.37 4.80
C LYS A 238 21.60 -15.95 3.39
N ALA A 239 20.48 -16.60 3.07
CA ALA A 239 20.23 -17.10 1.72
C ALA A 239 20.29 -15.94 0.71
N THR A 240 21.10 -16.12 -0.34
CA THR A 240 21.19 -15.17 -1.45
C THR A 240 20.05 -15.39 -2.44
N VAL A 241 19.80 -14.42 -3.32
CA VAL A 241 18.83 -14.56 -4.41
C VAL A 241 19.14 -15.78 -5.28
N GLY A 242 20.43 -16.01 -5.59
CA GLY A 242 20.88 -17.18 -6.33
C GLY A 242 20.55 -18.50 -5.63
N LYS A 243 20.74 -18.59 -4.31
CA LYS A 243 20.36 -19.77 -3.51
C LYS A 243 18.85 -20.01 -3.54
N ILE A 244 18.04 -18.95 -3.43
CA ILE A 244 16.57 -19.05 -3.53
C ILE A 244 16.15 -19.54 -4.92
N GLN A 245 16.76 -19.01 -5.98
CA GLN A 245 16.46 -19.42 -7.35
C GLN A 245 16.85 -20.88 -7.61
N ALA A 246 18.03 -21.32 -7.16
CA ALA A 246 18.45 -22.71 -7.26
C ALA A 246 17.48 -23.64 -6.49
N ALA A 247 17.12 -23.29 -5.26
CA ALA A 247 16.16 -24.08 -4.47
C ALA A 247 14.77 -24.15 -5.12
N ARG A 248 14.34 -23.09 -5.81
CA ARG A 248 13.11 -23.09 -6.61
C ARG A 248 13.20 -24.07 -7.78
N THR A 249 14.28 -24.00 -8.55
CA THR A 249 14.52 -24.92 -9.68
C THR A 249 14.55 -26.37 -9.20
N ASP A 250 15.30 -26.67 -8.14
CA ASP A 250 15.37 -28.01 -7.53
C ASP A 250 13.99 -28.52 -7.10
N LEU A 251 13.20 -27.68 -6.43
CA LEU A 251 11.86 -28.03 -5.96
C LEU A 251 10.91 -28.33 -7.12
N LEU A 252 10.91 -27.48 -8.16
CA LEU A 252 10.05 -27.67 -9.32
C LEU A 252 10.45 -28.91 -10.12
N ALA A 253 11.75 -29.16 -10.29
CA ALA A 253 12.25 -30.38 -10.90
C ALA A 253 11.83 -31.63 -10.11
N ALA A 254 11.97 -31.62 -8.77
CA ALA A 254 11.51 -32.72 -7.92
C ALA A 254 10.00 -32.97 -8.02
N TYR A 255 9.20 -31.91 -8.13
CA TYR A 255 7.76 -32.02 -8.37
C TYR A 255 7.45 -32.65 -9.74
N GLN A 256 8.12 -32.22 -10.81
CA GLN A 256 7.94 -32.81 -12.14
C GLN A 256 8.33 -34.29 -12.16
N THR A 257 9.45 -34.66 -11.56
CA THR A 257 9.87 -36.06 -11.41
C THR A 257 8.80 -36.89 -10.68
N ALA A 258 8.22 -36.37 -9.61
CA ALA A 258 7.16 -37.05 -8.88
C ALA A 258 5.87 -37.18 -9.71
N LEU A 259 5.51 -36.16 -10.47
CA LEU A 259 4.33 -36.14 -11.33
C LEU A 259 4.42 -37.20 -12.44
N HIS A 260 5.61 -37.35 -13.04
CA HIS A 260 5.87 -38.33 -14.10
C HIS A 260 6.17 -39.75 -13.59
N ALA A 261 6.26 -39.97 -12.28
CA ALA A 261 6.40 -41.30 -11.72
C ALA A 261 5.16 -42.18 -12.03
N PRO A 262 5.29 -43.51 -12.15
CA PRO A 262 4.15 -44.38 -12.41
C PRO A 262 3.14 -44.34 -11.25
N ASP A 263 1.86 -44.43 -11.59
CA ASP A 263 0.78 -44.58 -10.60
C ASP A 263 0.87 -45.95 -9.93
N VAL A 264 0.47 -46.01 -8.66
CA VAL A 264 0.30 -47.29 -7.98
C VAL A 264 -0.91 -47.97 -8.60
N LYS A 265 -0.75 -49.23 -9.03
CA LYS A 265 -1.89 -50.04 -9.47
C LYS A 265 -2.89 -50.09 -8.31
N LYS A 266 -4.12 -49.63 -8.54
CA LYS A 266 -5.23 -49.91 -7.63
C LYS A 266 -5.36 -51.43 -7.57
N THR A 267 -5.07 -52.04 -6.43
CA THR A 267 -5.55 -53.39 -6.14
C THR A 267 -7.07 -53.34 -6.23
N ALA A 268 -7.60 -54.07 -7.21
CA ALA A 268 -9.04 -54.24 -7.43
C ALA A 268 -9.68 -55.00 -6.27
#